data_AF-F9ZUF5-F1
#
_entry.id   AF-F9ZUF5-F1
#
_cell.length_a   1.000
_cell.length_b   1.000
_cell.length_c   1.000
_cell.angle_alpha   90.00
_cell.angle_beta   90.00
_cell.angle_gamma   90.00
#
_symmetry.space_group_name_H-M   'P 1'
#
loop_
_entity.id
_entity.type
_entity.pdbx_description
1 polymer ?
#
loop_
_entity_poly.entity_id
_entity_poly.type
_entity_poly.pdbx_seq_one_letter_code
_entity_poly.pdbx_strand_id
1 'polypeptide(L)'
;MIDKLEMSKDLVRSGMDREQAEGIANAFEKAIRGVLATKADLEVACTRLESGIRQDMAKMEAGIRQDMAKMEAGIRQDMAKMGQDMAKVQASLIRWMFAMWITGIGVLIAILELKP
;
A
#
# COMPACT_ATOMS: atom_id res chain seq x y z
N MET A 1 -25.14 2.85 -33.37
CA MET A 1 -24.86 4.17 -33.98
C MET A 1 -26.21 4.72 -34.36
N ILE A 2 -26.51 5.99 -34.07
CA ILE A 2 -27.84 6.55 -34.39
C ILE A 2 -28.05 6.48 -35.90
N ASP A 3 -29.17 5.93 -36.33
CA ASP A 3 -29.49 5.79 -37.75
C ASP A 3 -30.01 7.14 -38.28
N LYS A 4 -29.09 7.91 -38.88
CA LYS A 4 -29.39 9.20 -39.53
C LYS A 4 -30.51 9.05 -40.57
N LEU A 5 -30.55 7.92 -41.27
CA LEU A 5 -31.49 7.67 -42.35
C LEU A 5 -32.91 7.47 -41.82
N GLU A 6 -33.04 6.75 -40.71
CA GLU A 6 -34.30 6.56 -40.00
C GLU A 6 -34.82 7.88 -39.44
N MET A 7 -33.96 8.67 -38.80
CA MET A 7 -34.33 9.96 -38.22
C MET A 7 -34.74 11.00 -39.29
N SER A 8 -34.03 11.03 -40.42
CA SER A 8 -34.43 11.89 -41.56
C SER A 8 -35.78 11.48 -42.13
N LYS A 9 -36.06 10.17 -42.26
CA LYS A 9 -37.36 9.67 -42.73
C LYS A 9 -38.50 10.04 -41.79
N ASP A 10 -38.30 9.94 -40.47
CA ASP A 10 -39.32 10.30 -39.49
C ASP A 10 -39.60 11.81 -39.47
N LEU A 11 -38.58 12.64 -39.64
CA LEU A 11 -38.73 14.09 -39.77
C LEU A 11 -39.52 14.48 -41.04
N VAL A 12 -39.24 13.83 -42.17
CA VAL A 12 -40.06 14.00 -43.39
C VAL A 12 -41.50 13.54 -43.17
N ARG A 13 -41.69 12.41 -42.48
CA ARG A 13 -43.03 11.88 -42.14
C ARG A 13 -43.82 12.81 -41.21
N SER A 14 -43.12 13.66 -40.44
CA SER A 14 -43.71 14.69 -39.59
C SER A 14 -44.07 15.99 -40.32
N GLY A 15 -43.85 16.06 -41.63
CA GLY A 15 -44.20 17.20 -42.48
C GLY A 15 -43.05 18.17 -42.76
N MET A 16 -41.80 17.84 -42.40
CA MET A 16 -40.63 18.63 -42.78
C MET A 16 -40.21 18.35 -44.22
N ASP A 17 -39.69 19.38 -44.90
CA ASP A 17 -39.07 19.19 -46.21
C ASP A 17 -37.80 18.33 -46.10
N ARG A 18 -37.49 17.59 -47.16
CA ARG A 18 -36.40 16.62 -47.19
C ARG A 18 -35.04 17.26 -46.90
N GLU A 19 -34.76 18.44 -47.44
CA GLU A 19 -33.48 19.12 -47.17
C GLU A 19 -33.36 19.54 -45.70
N GLN A 20 -34.46 20.00 -45.09
CA GLN A 20 -34.49 20.41 -43.69
C GLN A 20 -34.31 19.20 -42.75
N ALA A 21 -34.98 18.09 -43.06
CA ALA A 21 -34.86 16.85 -42.30
C ALA A 21 -33.43 16.28 -42.33
N GLU A 22 -32.76 16.30 -43.50
CA GLU A 22 -31.37 15.87 -43.62
C GLU A 22 -30.40 16.81 -42.88
N GLY A 23 -30.65 18.12 -42.92
CA GLY A 23 -29.87 19.13 -42.20
C GLY A 23 -29.93 18.95 -40.68
N ILE A 24 -31.14 18.75 -40.13
CA ILE A 24 -31.34 18.49 -38.69
C ILE A 24 -30.71 17.16 -38.28
N ALA A 25 -30.89 16.12 -39.09
CA ALA A 25 -30.32 14.81 -38.78
C ALA A 25 -28.78 14.85 -38.73
N ASN A 26 -28.16 15.62 -39.65
CA ASN A 26 -26.71 15.82 -39.67
C ASN A 26 -26.21 16.68 -38.50
N ALA A 27 -26.94 17.75 -38.14
CA ALA A 27 -26.59 18.60 -37.01
C ALA A 27 -26.64 17.82 -35.68
N PHE A 28 -27.68 17.01 -35.50
CA PHE A 28 -27.84 16.16 -34.32
C PHE A 28 -26.78 15.06 -34.25
N GLU A 29 -26.45 14.40 -35.37
CA GLU A 29 -25.37 13.41 -35.40
C GLU A 29 -24.02 14.04 -35.00
N LYS A 30 -23.70 15.23 -35.53
CA LYS A 30 -22.50 15.98 -35.16
C LYS A 30 -22.49 16.37 -33.68
N ALA A 31 -23.62 16.88 -33.17
CA ALA A 31 -23.73 17.27 -31.76
C ALA A 31 -23.53 16.08 -30.82
N ILE A 32 -24.13 14.93 -31.13
CA ILE A 32 -24.02 13.72 -30.31
C ILE A 32 -22.64 13.08 -30.40
N ARG A 33 -22.02 13.02 -31.59
CA ARG A 33 -20.63 12.53 -31.73
C ARG A 33 -19.63 13.35 -30.92
N GLY A 34 -19.89 14.64 -30.70
CA GLY A 34 -19.05 15.50 -29.87
C GLY A 34 -19.24 15.31 -28.36
N VAL A 35 -20.37 14.72 -27.93
CA VAL A 35 -20.74 14.60 -26.50
C VAL A 35 -20.59 13.16 -26.00
N LEU A 36 -20.89 12.16 -26.83
CA LEU A 36 -20.81 10.75 -26.44
C LEU A 36 -19.42 10.20 -26.72
N ALA A 37 -18.81 9.61 -25.69
CA ALA A 37 -17.63 8.77 -25.87
C ALA A 37 -17.97 7.61 -26.81
N THR A 38 -17.12 7.38 -27.80
CA THR A 38 -17.27 6.25 -28.71
C THR A 38 -16.88 4.95 -28.00
N LYS A 39 -17.26 3.81 -28.57
CA LYS A 39 -16.81 2.50 -28.07
C LYS A 39 -15.28 2.40 -28.01
N ALA A 40 -14.60 2.97 -29.01
CA ALA A 40 -13.14 3.01 -29.05
C ALA A 40 -12.56 3.82 -27.89
N ASP A 41 -13.15 4.98 -27.57
CA ASP A 41 -12.72 5.80 -26.42
C ASP A 41 -12.90 5.03 -25.11
N LEU A 42 -13.99 4.27 -24.99
CA LEU A 42 -14.27 3.44 -23.83
C LEU A 42 -13.28 2.27 -23.69
N GLU A 43 -12.93 1.61 -24.80
CA GLU A 43 -11.93 0.55 -24.83
C GLU A 43 -10.54 1.07 -24.44
N VAL A 44 -10.15 2.24 -24.95
CA VAL A 44 -8.91 2.91 -24.57
C VAL A 44 -8.92 3.29 -23.08
N ALA A 45 -10.04 3.80 -22.56
CA ALA A 45 -10.17 4.11 -21.15
C ALA A 45 -10.07 2.85 -20.26
N CYS A 46 -10.73 1.76 -20.65
CA CYS A 46 -10.67 0.49 -19.93
C CYS A 46 -9.26 -0.11 -19.91
N THR A 47 -8.58 -0.14 -21.05
CA THR A 47 -7.20 -0.66 -21.13
C THR A 47 -6.23 0.18 -20.32
N ARG A 48 -6.37 1.51 -20.36
CA ARG A 48 -5.59 2.42 -19.52
C ARG A 48 -5.85 2.18 -18.04
N LEU A 49 -7.11 2.05 -17.63
CA LEU A 49 -7.48 1.76 -16.25
C LEU A 49 -6.90 0.42 -15.78
N GLU A 50 -7.02 -0.64 -16.59
CA GLU A 50 -6.45 -1.95 -16.28
C GLU A 50 -4.93 -1.88 -16.10
N SER A 51 -4.24 -1.17 -17.00
CA SER A 51 -2.79 -0.96 -16.88
C SER A 51 -2.39 -0.22 -15.60
N GLY A 52 -3.17 0.82 -15.23
CA GLY A 52 -2.95 1.60 -14.01
C GLY A 52 -3.13 0.75 -12.76
N ILE A 53 -4.23 -0.02 -12.70
CA ILE A 53 -4.50 -0.94 -11.59
C ILE A 53 -3.39 -1.99 -11.45
N ARG A 54 -2.93 -2.58 -12.56
CA ARG A 54 -1.81 -3.54 -12.53
C ARG A 54 -0.52 -2.90 -12.00
N GLN A 55 -0.22 -1.67 -12.44
CA GLN A 55 0.96 -0.95 -11.97
C GLN A 55 0.87 -0.63 -10.47
N ASP A 56 -0.29 -0.20 -9.99
CA ASP A 56 -0.49 0.13 -8.58
C ASP A 56 -0.44 -1.11 -7.69
N MET A 57 -0.99 -2.24 -8.14
CA MET A 57 -0.84 -3.52 -7.44
C MET A 57 0.64 -3.95 -7.35
N ALA A 58 1.41 -3.82 -8.43
CA ALA A 58 2.83 -4.15 -8.42
C ALA A 58 3.64 -3.25 -7.44
N LYS A 59 3.33 -1.94 -7.40
CA LYS A 59 3.94 -1.01 -6.43
C LYS A 59 3.58 -1.40 -4.99
N MET A 60 2.32 -1.75 -4.74
CA MET A 60 1.86 -2.16 -3.42
C MET A 60 2.55 -3.44 -2.96
N GLU A 61 2.67 -4.44 -3.84
CA GLU A 61 3.38 -5.68 -3.53
C GLU A 61 4.86 -5.43 -3.20
N ALA A 62 5.53 -4.58 -3.98
CA ALA A 62 6.91 -4.18 -3.72
C ALA A 62 7.05 -3.45 -2.37
N GLY A 63 6.13 -2.53 -2.05
CA GLY A 63 6.09 -1.83 -0.76
C GLY A 63 5.92 -2.79 0.41
N ILE A 64 4.96 -3.72 0.32
CA ILE A 64 4.73 -4.74 1.35
C ILE A 64 5.98 -5.60 1.56
N ARG A 65 6.62 -6.07 0.48
CA ARG A 65 7.86 -6.85 0.58
C ARG A 65 8.98 -6.06 1.27
N GLN A 66 9.14 -4.78 0.93
CA GLN A 66 10.13 -3.92 1.56
C GLN A 66 9.87 -3.74 3.06
N ASP A 67 8.62 -3.49 3.45
CA ASP A 67 8.26 -3.29 4.86
C ASP A 67 8.41 -4.59 5.66
N MET A 68 8.09 -5.73 5.07
CA MET A 68 8.33 -7.04 5.68
C MET A 68 9.83 -7.28 5.94
N ALA A 69 10.68 -6.95 4.97
CA ALA A 69 12.14 -7.06 5.12
C ALA A 69 12.69 -6.12 6.21
N LYS A 70 12.18 -4.88 6.30
CA LYS A 70 12.54 -3.94 7.37
C LYS A 70 12.13 -4.46 8.74
N MET A 71 10.91 -5.01 8.84
CA MET A 71 10.41 -5.59 10.09
C MET A 71 11.26 -6.79 10.52
N GLU A 72 11.61 -7.69 9.61
CA GLU A 72 12.47 -8.83 9.92
C GLU A 72 13.86 -8.38 10.40
N ALA A 73 14.46 -7.38 9.73
CA ALA A 73 15.72 -6.80 10.16
C ALA A 73 15.63 -6.15 11.54
N GLY A 74 14.55 -5.41 11.82
CA GLY A 74 14.29 -4.81 13.13
C GLY A 74 14.17 -5.85 14.23
N ILE A 75 13.38 -6.91 14.00
CA ILE A 75 13.22 -8.02 14.94
C ILE A 75 14.56 -8.72 15.23
N ARG A 76 15.37 -8.98 14.18
CA ARG A 76 16.71 -9.57 14.35
C ARG A 76 17.63 -8.67 15.17
N GLN A 77 17.59 -7.36 14.94
CA GLN A 77 18.37 -6.40 15.71
C GLN A 77 17.94 -6.37 17.18
N ASP A 78 16.64 -6.39 17.45
CA ASP A 78 16.11 -6.35 18.81
C ASP A 78 16.41 -7.65 19.57
N MET A 79 16.33 -8.81 18.91
CA MET A 79 16.78 -10.08 19.50
C MET A 79 18.28 -10.05 19.84
N ALA A 80 19.13 -9.49 18.97
CA ALA A 80 20.56 -9.38 19.24
C ALA A 80 20.84 -8.46 20.44
N LYS A 81 20.15 -7.32 20.54
CA LYS A 81 20.25 -6.42 21.70
C LYS A 81 19.81 -7.11 22.99
N MET A 82 18.68 -7.80 22.96
CA MET A 82 18.16 -8.54 24.11
C MET A 82 19.15 -9.62 24.59
N GLY A 83 19.79 -10.35 23.66
CA GLY A 83 20.85 -11.30 24.00
C GLY A 83 22.06 -10.64 24.66
N GLN A 84 22.50 -9.48 24.16
CA GLN A 84 23.59 -8.72 24.78
C GLN A 84 23.23 -8.21 26.17
N ASP A 85 22.00 -7.73 26.35
CA ASP A 85 21.55 -7.20 27.63
C ASP A 85 21.40 -8.31 28.67
N MET A 86 20.91 -9.50 28.28
CA MET A 86 20.96 -10.68 29.14
C MET A 86 22.39 -11.04 29.56
N ALA A 87 23.34 -11.04 28.62
CA ALA A 87 24.73 -11.33 28.94
C ALA A 87 25.34 -10.29 29.90
N LYS A 88 25.02 -9.01 29.72
CA LYS A 88 25.42 -7.94 30.66
C LYS A 88 24.81 -8.13 32.04
N VAL A 89 23.52 -8.45 32.11
CA VAL A 89 22.83 -8.73 33.37
C VAL A 89 23.46 -9.91 34.08
N GLN A 90 23.72 -11.03 33.38
CA GLN A 90 24.41 -12.20 33.94
C GLN A 90 25.80 -11.82 34.47
N ALA A 91 26.60 -11.10 33.69
CA ALA A 91 27.94 -10.67 34.10
C ALA A 91 27.88 -9.73 35.32
N SER A 92 26.89 -8.83 35.36
CA SER A 92 26.66 -7.96 36.51
C SER A 92 26.27 -8.76 37.76
N LEU A 93 25.38 -9.74 37.61
CA LEU A 93 24.93 -10.60 38.71
C LEU A 93 26.10 -11.39 39.31
N ILE A 94 26.93 -11.99 38.47
CA ILE A 94 28.13 -12.73 38.90
C ILE A 94 29.11 -11.80 39.62
N ARG A 95 29.36 -10.60 39.08
CA ARG A 95 30.24 -9.61 39.71
C ARG A 95 29.75 -9.23 41.11
N TRP A 96 28.44 -8.99 41.26
CA TRP A 96 27.83 -8.67 42.55
C TRP A 96 27.83 -9.83 43.52
N MET A 97 27.60 -11.07 43.05
CA MET A 97 27.76 -12.27 43.86
C MET A 97 29.18 -12.33 44.44
N PHE A 98 30.23 -12.24 43.62
CA PHE A 98 31.60 -12.30 44.15
C PHE A 98 31.92 -11.17 45.14
N ALA A 99 31.51 -9.93 44.85
CA ALA A 99 31.70 -8.80 45.77
C ALA A 99 31.01 -9.04 47.13
N MET A 100 29.78 -9.56 47.10
CA MET A 100 29.04 -9.90 48.32
C MET A 100 29.73 -11.05 49.08
N TRP A 101 30.19 -12.08 48.38
CA TRP A 101 30.83 -13.24 49.02
C TRP A 101 32.13 -12.85 49.71
N ILE A 102 32.97 -12.05 49.07
CA ILE A 102 34.21 -11.52 49.67
C ILE A 102 33.87 -10.69 50.93
N THR A 103 32.85 -9.83 50.85
CA THR A 103 32.40 -9.01 51.98
C THR A 103 31.87 -9.88 53.13
N GLY A 104 31.02 -10.86 52.83
CA GLY A 104 30.44 -11.75 53.83
C GLY A 104 31.48 -12.64 54.52
N ILE A 105 32.45 -13.18 53.78
CA ILE A 105 33.56 -13.96 54.34
C ILE A 105 34.40 -13.09 55.27
N GLY A 106 34.74 -11.85 54.87
CA GLY A 106 35.49 -10.93 55.71
C GLY A 106 34.81 -10.64 57.05
N VAL A 107 33.48 -10.44 57.04
CA VAL A 107 32.69 -10.25 58.27
C VAL A 107 32.72 -11.49 59.17
N LEU A 108 32.58 -12.69 58.60
CA LEU A 108 32.62 -13.93 59.38
C LEU A 108 33.97 -14.18 60.04
N ILE A 109 35.08 -13.91 59.33
CA ILE A 109 36.43 -14.02 59.89
C ILE A 109 36.59 -13.03 61.04
N ALA A 110 36.18 -11.78 60.85
CA ALA A 110 36.27 -10.77 61.91
C ALA A 110 35.47 -11.18 63.17
N ILE A 111 34.29 -11.79 63.00
CA ILE A 111 33.50 -12.29 64.14
C ILE A 111 34.19 -13.48 64.84
N LEU A 112 34.84 -14.37 64.08
CA LEU A 112 35.60 -15.49 64.66
C LEU A 112 36.84 -15.01 65.43
N GLU A 113 37.54 -13.98 64.95
CA GLU A 113 38.66 -13.35 65.65
C GLU A 113 38.22 -12.52 66.87
N LEU A 114 36.99 -12.00 66.87
CA LEU A 114 36.43 -11.22 67.99
C LEU A 114 35.92 -12.10 69.15
N LYS A 115 36.04 -13.42 69.04
CA LYS A 115 35.72 -14.33 70.13
C LYS A 115 36.94 -14.40 71.07
N PRO A 116 36.82 -14.00 72.35
CA PRO A 116 37.93 -13.99 73.29
C PRO A 116 38.48 -15.40 73.57
#